data_AF-A0A1G1Q2I8-F1
#
_entry.id   AF-A0A1G1Q2I8-F1
#
_cell.length_a   1.000
_cell.length_b   1.000
_cell.length_c   1.000
_cell.angle_alpha   90.00
_cell.angle_beta   90.00
_cell.angle_gamma   90.00
#
_symmetry.space_group_name_H-M   'P 1'
#
loop_
_entity.id
_entity.type
_entity.pdbx_description
1 polymer ?
#
loop_
_entity_poly.entity_id
_entity_poly.type
_entity_poly.pdbx_seq_one_letter_code
_entity_poly.pdbx_strand_id
1 'polypeptide(L)'
;MLVDPRNITGSTAVLDDPKQLHHLRRVLRLKAGDRVCCFDGQGAEYAGTISHLTQAQMTVRLDQRLAAGARGRIVWLAPGLIKSPRFDWLIQKATELGVSRLSPIVTERTVIRLTDTQGRQKRERWRRLAEAASKQCGRADVPSIDPPQSFHALLPLLGRVPLVLIPTLEVAARPFRDMLEGSRAAGDVAVLIGPEGDFSPAEVAAAVKTGAQPVSLGRLTLRSETAALACLAILSCTLPRG
;
A
#
# COMPACT_ATOMS: atom_id res chain seq x y z
N MET A 1 3.27 -8.90 14.66
CA MET A 1 4.69 -9.08 14.32
C MET A 1 4.77 -9.83 13.00
N LEU A 2 5.54 -9.34 12.03
CA LEU A 2 5.68 -10.02 10.74
C LEU A 2 6.57 -11.26 10.89
N VAL A 3 6.11 -12.39 10.38
CA VAL A 3 6.88 -13.64 10.30
C VAL A 3 6.86 -14.09 8.86
N ASP A 4 8.02 -14.47 8.30
CA ASP A 4 8.04 -15.07 6.96
C ASP A 4 7.19 -16.35 6.97
N PRO A 5 6.24 -16.53 6.04
CA PRO A 5 5.40 -17.72 5.99
C PRO A 5 6.18 -19.05 6.02
N ARG A 6 7.41 -19.08 5.50
CA ARG A 6 8.29 -20.26 5.52
C ARG A 6 8.74 -20.64 6.93
N ASN A 7 8.69 -19.70 7.87
CA ASN A 7 9.05 -19.90 9.27
C ASN A 7 7.83 -20.23 10.14
N ILE A 8 6.67 -20.49 9.54
CA ILE A 8 5.45 -20.93 10.22
C ILE A 8 5.25 -22.43 9.91
N THR A 9 5.37 -23.28 10.92
CA THR A 9 5.20 -24.74 10.81
C THR A 9 4.21 -25.25 11.86
N GLY A 10 3.06 -25.73 11.40
CA GLY A 10 1.98 -26.18 12.28
C GLY A 10 1.52 -25.07 13.23
N SER A 11 1.69 -25.28 14.54
CA SER A 11 1.37 -24.33 15.60
C SER A 11 2.59 -23.53 16.10
N THR A 12 3.64 -23.40 15.30
CA THR A 12 4.88 -22.73 15.70
C THR A 12 5.31 -21.69 14.66
N ALA A 13 5.69 -20.50 15.12
CA ALA A 13 6.30 -19.47 14.30
C ALA A 13 7.69 -19.13 14.84
N VAL A 14 8.67 -19.01 13.94
CA VAL A 14 10.06 -18.68 14.29
C VAL A 14 10.45 -17.34 13.67
N LEU A 15 11.02 -16.47 14.48
CA LEU A 15 11.60 -15.20 14.05
C LEU A 15 13.08 -15.17 14.38
N ASP A 16 13.90 -14.91 13.37
CA ASP A 16 15.36 -14.83 13.42
C ASP A 16 15.92 -13.48 12.93
N ASP A 17 15.07 -12.55 12.46
CA ASP A 17 15.51 -11.20 12.05
C ASP A 17 16.10 -10.43 13.25
N PRO A 18 17.42 -10.16 13.27
CA PRO A 18 18.07 -9.51 14.40
C PRO A 18 17.51 -8.12 14.71
N LYS A 19 17.07 -7.37 13.70
CA LYS A 19 16.50 -6.03 13.90
C LYS A 19 15.14 -6.11 14.60
N GLN A 20 14.31 -7.05 14.18
CA GLN A 20 12.99 -7.27 14.77
C GLN A 20 13.12 -7.82 16.20
N LEU A 21 14.03 -8.77 16.44
CA LEU A 21 14.33 -9.29 17.78
C LEU A 21 14.84 -8.20 18.73
N HIS A 22 15.73 -7.33 18.26
CA HIS A 22 16.21 -6.19 19.04
C HIS A 22 15.04 -5.26 19.42
N HIS A 23 14.17 -4.91 18.46
CA HIS A 23 13.00 -4.06 18.72
C HIS A 23 12.03 -4.70 19.74
N LEU A 24 11.68 -5.97 19.55
CA LEU A 24 10.77 -6.71 20.43
C LEU A 24 11.29 -6.78 21.88
N ARG A 25 12.61 -6.96 22.05
CA ARG A 25 13.23 -7.07 23.38
C ARG A 25 13.51 -5.73 24.05
N ARG A 26 13.99 -4.74 23.30
CA ARG A 26 14.47 -3.47 23.88
C ARG A 26 13.37 -2.42 23.97
N VAL A 27 12.51 -2.37 22.95
CA VAL A 27 11.45 -1.37 22.86
C VAL A 27 10.17 -1.91 23.48
N LEU A 28 9.71 -3.07 23.01
CA LEU A 28 8.46 -3.67 23.51
C LEU A 28 8.66 -4.50 24.79
N ARG A 29 9.92 -4.75 25.18
CA ARG A 29 10.31 -5.46 26.42
C ARG A 29 9.61 -6.81 26.61
N LEU A 30 9.34 -7.48 25.49
CA LEU A 30 8.68 -8.78 25.50
C LEU A 30 9.59 -9.85 26.12
N LYS A 31 8.97 -10.85 26.75
CA LYS A 31 9.59 -12.00 27.38
C LYS A 31 8.83 -13.29 27.05
N ALA A 32 9.44 -14.44 27.34
CA ALA A 32 8.74 -15.72 27.26
C ALA A 32 7.49 -15.67 28.17
N GLY A 33 6.38 -16.19 27.66
CA GLY A 33 5.05 -16.14 28.28
C GLY A 33 4.16 -14.99 27.82
N ASP A 34 4.69 -13.96 27.13
CA ASP A 34 3.86 -12.86 26.65
C ASP A 34 3.01 -13.27 25.44
N ARG A 35 1.80 -12.72 25.36
CA ARG A 35 0.92 -12.88 24.19
C ARG A 35 1.33 -11.92 23.08
N VAL A 36 1.35 -12.43 21.86
CA VAL A 36 1.68 -11.68 20.64
C VAL A 36 0.70 -12.04 19.53
N CYS A 37 0.48 -11.10 18.61
CA CYS A 37 -0.15 -11.40 17.33
C CYS A 37 0.94 -11.48 16.26
N CYS A 38 1.05 -12.63 15.59
CA CYS A 38 1.90 -12.84 14.43
C CYS A 38 1.08 -12.65 13.15
N PHE A 39 1.70 -12.13 12.10
CA PHE A 39 1.09 -12.09 10.78
C PHE A 39 2.12 -12.49 9.73
N ASP A 40 1.66 -13.13 8.66
CA ASP A 40 2.52 -13.70 7.60
C ASP A 40 2.77 -12.75 6.43
N GLY A 41 2.18 -11.54 6.47
CA GLY A 41 2.24 -10.56 5.39
C GLY A 41 1.39 -10.92 4.17
N GLN A 42 0.74 -12.09 4.17
CA GLN A 42 -0.21 -12.56 3.16
C GLN A 42 -1.67 -12.43 3.63
N GLY A 43 -1.88 -11.84 4.81
CA GLY A 43 -3.20 -11.60 5.40
C GLY A 43 -3.65 -12.64 6.41
N ALA A 44 -2.81 -13.62 6.77
CA ALA A 44 -3.11 -14.47 7.91
C ALA A 44 -2.55 -13.87 9.20
N GLU A 45 -3.41 -13.74 10.20
CA GLU A 45 -3.05 -13.37 11.56
C GLU A 45 -3.17 -14.58 12.50
N TYR A 46 -2.30 -14.61 13.50
CA TYR A 46 -2.20 -15.70 14.46
C TYR A 46 -2.02 -15.10 15.86
N ALA A 47 -2.93 -15.42 16.77
CA ALA A 47 -2.68 -15.18 18.19
C ALA A 47 -1.75 -16.27 18.70
N GLY A 48 -0.73 -15.89 19.46
CA GLY A 48 0.21 -16.84 20.03
C GLY A 48 0.88 -16.33 21.30
N THR A 49 1.63 -17.22 21.92
CA THR A 49 2.39 -16.96 23.13
C THR A 49 3.87 -17.22 22.88
N ILE A 50 4.74 -16.30 23.30
CA ILE A 50 6.20 -16.47 23.14
C ILE A 50 6.64 -17.66 24.01
N SER A 51 7.09 -18.75 23.37
CA SER A 51 7.60 -19.92 24.09
C SER A 51 9.07 -19.74 24.47
N HIS A 52 9.87 -19.19 23.54
CA HIS A 52 11.29 -18.93 23.76
C HIS A 52 11.71 -17.60 23.14
N LEU A 53 12.58 -16.85 23.82
CA LEU A 53 13.13 -15.60 23.33
C LEU A 53 14.60 -15.47 23.71
N THR A 54 15.45 -15.42 22.69
CA THR A 54 16.92 -15.29 22.82
C THR A 54 17.42 -14.05 22.06
N GLN A 55 18.75 -13.86 21.96
CA GLN A 55 19.31 -12.79 21.11
C GLN A 55 19.22 -13.11 19.63
N ALA A 56 19.29 -14.40 19.26
CA ALA A 56 19.34 -14.85 17.88
C ALA A 56 17.97 -15.26 17.33
N GLN A 57 17.04 -15.63 18.20
CA GLN A 57 15.78 -16.24 17.78
C GLN A 57 14.66 -16.01 18.80
N MET A 58 13.43 -15.87 18.30
CA MET A 58 12.20 -15.96 19.07
C MET A 58 11.30 -17.04 18.47
N THR A 59 10.71 -17.86 19.34
CA THR A 59 9.74 -18.89 18.99
C THR A 59 8.42 -18.54 19.63
N VAL A 60 7.35 -18.61 18.83
CA VAL A 60 5.97 -18.33 19.24
C VAL A 60 5.16 -19.59 19.03
N ARG A 61 4.45 -20.04 20.08
CA ARG A 61 3.42 -21.06 19.96
C ARG A 61 2.13 -20.39 19.53
N LEU A 62 1.62 -20.74 18.36
CA LEU A 62 0.40 -20.21 17.79
C LEU A 62 -0.79 -20.93 18.42
N ASP A 63 -1.66 -20.18 19.09
CA ASP A 63 -2.82 -20.68 19.82
C ASP A 63 -4.05 -20.79 18.90
N GLN A 64 -4.28 -19.77 18.07
CA GLN A 64 -5.30 -19.82 17.03
C GLN A 64 -4.88 -18.98 15.81
N ARG A 65 -5.26 -19.45 14.62
CA ARG A 65 -5.35 -18.58 13.45
C ARG A 65 -6.56 -17.67 13.65
N LEU A 66 -6.33 -16.36 13.70
CA LEU A 66 -7.43 -15.40 13.70
C LEU A 66 -8.12 -15.53 12.34
N ALA A 67 -9.47 -15.55 12.34
CA ALA A 67 -10.21 -15.57 11.09
C ALA A 67 -9.71 -14.40 10.24
N ALA A 68 -9.31 -14.68 9.01
CA ALA A 68 -9.07 -13.60 8.06
C ALA A 68 -10.37 -12.79 8.04
N GLY A 69 -10.30 -11.49 8.37
CA GLY A 69 -11.39 -10.58 8.07
C GLY A 69 -11.82 -10.80 6.61
N ALA A 70 -13.09 -10.54 6.29
CA ALA A 70 -13.53 -10.60 4.89
C ALA A 70 -12.51 -9.83 4.05
N ARG A 71 -12.02 -10.39 2.93
CA ARG A 71 -11.00 -9.73 2.10
C ARG A 71 -11.45 -8.29 1.88
N GLY A 72 -10.74 -7.37 2.54
CA GLY A 72 -11.05 -5.96 2.46
C GLY A 72 -10.97 -5.51 1.01
N ARG A 73 -11.70 -4.44 0.68
CA ARG A 73 -11.63 -3.81 -0.63
C ARG A 73 -10.17 -3.49 -0.99
N ILE A 74 -9.70 -3.90 -2.16
CA ILE A 74 -8.34 -3.58 -2.60
C ILE A 74 -8.30 -2.09 -2.94
N VAL A 75 -7.40 -1.37 -2.28
CA VAL A 75 -7.08 0.03 -2.61
C VAL A 75 -5.78 0.02 -3.42
N TRP A 76 -5.89 0.34 -4.70
CA TRP A 76 -4.77 0.40 -5.62
C TRP A 76 -4.37 1.85 -5.91
N LEU A 77 -3.14 2.21 -5.58
CA LEU A 77 -2.56 3.50 -5.94
C LEU A 77 -1.57 3.37 -7.10
N ALA A 78 -1.75 4.18 -8.12
CA ALA A 78 -0.85 4.26 -9.28
C ALA A 78 -0.24 5.67 -9.37
N PRO A 79 0.83 5.95 -8.60
CA PRO A 79 1.46 7.26 -8.59
C PRO A 79 2.50 7.42 -9.70
N GLY A 80 2.46 8.56 -10.37
CA GLY A 80 3.52 9.07 -11.23
C GLY A 80 4.83 9.13 -10.46
N LEU A 81 5.92 8.68 -11.09
CA LEU A 81 7.24 8.78 -10.48
C LEU A 81 7.63 10.24 -10.24
N ILE A 82 7.77 10.60 -8.97
CA ILE A 82 8.29 11.87 -8.48
C ILE A 82 9.68 11.71 -7.85
N LYS A 83 10.43 12.80 -7.71
CA LYS A 83 11.80 12.75 -7.17
C LYS A 83 11.86 12.21 -5.74
N SER A 84 12.81 11.29 -5.48
CA SER A 84 13.21 10.94 -4.11
C SER A 84 13.75 12.20 -3.39
N PRO A 85 13.56 12.35 -2.07
CA PRO A 85 13.00 11.37 -1.13
C PRO A 85 11.47 11.33 -1.05
N ARG A 86 10.74 12.17 -1.81
CA ARG A 86 9.28 12.29 -1.68
C ARG A 86 8.54 11.01 -2.06
N PHE A 87 8.98 10.32 -3.11
CA PHE A 87 8.37 9.04 -3.49
C PHE A 87 8.51 7.99 -2.38
N ASP A 88 9.67 7.93 -1.71
CA ASP A 88 9.88 7.01 -0.59
C ASP A 88 8.98 7.33 0.61
N TRP A 89 8.73 8.62 0.85
CA TRP A 89 7.79 9.07 1.86
C TRP A 89 6.35 8.71 1.49
N LEU A 90 5.98 8.88 0.21
CA LEU A 90 4.68 8.44 -0.30
C LEU A 90 4.47 6.94 -0.08
N ILE A 91 5.45 6.08 -0.35
CA ILE A 91 5.33 4.63 -0.12
C ILE A 91 5.02 4.33 1.36
N GLN A 92 5.76 4.95 2.29
CA GLN A 92 5.55 4.76 3.73
C GLN A 92 4.14 5.21 4.13
N LYS A 93 3.73 6.42 3.74
CA LYS A 93 2.44 7.00 4.14
C LYS A 93 1.26 6.34 3.46
N ALA A 94 1.39 5.92 2.21
CA ALA A 94 0.37 5.12 1.54
C ALA A 94 0.18 3.77 2.23
N THR A 95 1.27 3.14 2.68
CA THR A 95 1.21 1.90 3.46
C THR A 95 0.49 2.10 4.79
N GLU A 96 0.82 3.17 5.53
CA GLU A 96 0.14 3.54 6.77
C GLU A 96 -1.36 3.81 6.57
N LEU A 97 -1.74 4.39 5.43
CA LEU A 97 -3.14 4.68 5.08
C LEU A 97 -3.90 3.49 4.49
N GLY A 98 -3.30 2.29 4.45
CA GLY A 98 -4.03 1.07 4.08
C GLY A 98 -4.08 0.76 2.58
N VAL A 99 -3.17 1.32 1.77
CA VAL A 99 -3.05 0.90 0.36
C VAL A 99 -2.76 -0.61 0.29
N SER A 100 -3.32 -1.31 -0.69
CA SER A 100 -3.11 -2.76 -0.91
C SER A 100 -2.12 -3.05 -2.04
N ARG A 101 -2.09 -2.17 -3.06
CA ARG A 101 -1.20 -2.27 -4.22
C ARG A 101 -0.69 -0.90 -4.64
N LEU A 102 0.60 -0.82 -4.97
CA LEU A 102 1.28 0.35 -5.48
C LEU A 102 1.90 0.04 -6.84
N SER A 103 1.50 0.78 -7.87
CA SER A 103 2.07 0.67 -9.22
C SER A 103 2.70 1.99 -9.66
N PRO A 104 4.01 2.17 -9.44
CA PRO A 104 4.72 3.34 -9.93
C PRO A 104 4.60 3.45 -11.45
N ILE A 105 4.14 4.59 -11.96
CA ILE A 105 3.97 4.81 -13.39
C ILE A 105 4.91 5.88 -13.94
N VAL A 106 5.42 5.62 -15.14
CA VAL A 106 6.10 6.60 -15.99
C VAL A 106 5.06 7.18 -16.93
N THR A 107 4.89 8.49 -16.86
CA THR A 107 3.97 9.31 -17.66
C THR A 107 4.77 10.21 -18.60
N GLU A 108 4.10 10.87 -19.53
CA GLU A 108 4.70 11.84 -20.46
C GLU A 108 5.52 12.91 -19.75
N ARG A 109 5.01 13.41 -18.61
CA ARG A 109 5.63 14.50 -17.83
C ARG A 109 6.49 14.00 -16.66
N THR A 110 6.81 12.72 -16.62
CA THR A 110 7.73 12.16 -15.62
C THR A 110 9.16 12.61 -15.91
N VAL A 111 9.77 13.33 -14.98
CA VAL A 111 11.16 13.85 -15.11
C VAL A 111 12.20 12.75 -14.93
N ILE A 112 11.85 11.67 -14.21
CA ILE A 112 12.78 10.59 -13.89
C ILE A 112 12.82 9.57 -15.03
N ARG A 113 14.02 9.30 -15.54
CA ARG A 113 14.28 8.15 -16.41
C ARG A 113 14.97 7.06 -15.62
N LEU A 114 14.41 5.85 -15.65
CA LEU A 114 14.98 4.67 -15.00
C LEU A 114 15.38 3.66 -16.06
N THR A 115 16.57 3.09 -15.93
CA THR A 115 16.89 1.82 -16.61
C THR A 115 16.20 0.66 -15.89
N ASP A 116 16.07 -0.49 -16.55
CA ASP A 116 15.45 -1.68 -15.94
C ASP A 116 16.14 -2.07 -14.62
N THR A 117 17.47 -1.97 -14.56
CA THR A 117 18.25 -2.25 -13.36
C THR A 117 17.92 -1.27 -12.23
N GLN A 118 17.84 0.02 -12.54
CA GLN A 118 17.45 1.05 -11.56
C GLN A 118 16.00 0.86 -11.09
N GLY A 119 15.10 0.48 -11.99
CA GLY A 119 13.71 0.15 -11.68
C GLY A 119 13.59 -1.00 -10.67
N ARG A 120 14.35 -2.09 -10.89
CA ARG A 120 14.40 -3.24 -9.96
C ARG A 120 14.95 -2.84 -8.59
N GLN A 121 16.04 -2.08 -8.55
CA GLN A 121 16.64 -1.61 -7.29
C GLN A 121 15.68 -0.71 -6.51
N LYS A 122 14.99 0.22 -7.19
CA LYS A 122 13.98 1.08 -6.56
C LYS A 122 12.81 0.28 -6.02
N ARG A 123 12.29 -0.69 -6.79
CA ARG A 123 11.21 -1.58 -6.35
C ARG A 123 11.57 -2.30 -5.06
N GLU A 124 12.76 -2.88 -4.99
CA GLU A 124 13.23 -3.60 -3.80
C GLU A 124 13.38 -2.67 -2.58
N ARG A 125 13.89 -1.45 -2.78
CA ARG A 125 13.94 -0.42 -1.73
C ARG A 125 12.53 -0.08 -1.24
N TRP A 126 11.58 0.15 -2.13
CA TRP A 126 10.20 0.48 -1.76
C TRP A 126 9.51 -0.67 -1.03
N ARG A 127 9.78 -1.93 -1.42
CA ARG A 127 9.25 -3.10 -0.72
C ARG A 127 9.69 -3.10 0.74
N ARG A 128 10.97 -2.85 1.01
CA ARG A 128 11.50 -2.73 2.38
C ARG A 128 10.88 -1.57 3.16
N LEU A 129 10.60 -0.45 2.50
CA LEU A 129 9.91 0.68 3.14
C LEU A 129 8.47 0.33 3.50
N ALA A 130 7.74 -0.35 2.62
CA ALA A 130 6.40 -0.84 2.90
C ALA A 130 6.38 -1.91 4.00
N GLU A 131 7.33 -2.85 4.02
CA GLU A 131 7.46 -3.82 5.11
C GLU A 131 7.70 -3.12 6.46
N ALA A 132 8.61 -2.14 6.49
CA ALA A 132 8.90 -1.38 7.70
C ALA A 132 7.68 -0.56 8.17
N ALA A 133 6.99 0.12 7.25
CA ALA A 133 5.77 0.87 7.54
C ALA A 133 4.65 -0.06 8.04
N SER A 134 4.48 -1.24 7.41
CA SER A 134 3.47 -2.22 7.81
C SER A 134 3.71 -2.72 9.23
N LYS A 135 4.96 -3.05 9.56
CA LYS A 135 5.37 -3.43 10.93
C LYS A 135 5.09 -2.30 11.92
N GLN A 136 5.32 -1.05 11.54
CA GLN A 136 5.18 0.11 12.43
C GLN A 136 3.71 0.49 12.68
N CYS A 137 2.86 0.48 11.65
CA CYS A 137 1.46 0.83 11.78
C CYS A 137 0.58 -0.34 12.25
N GLY A 138 1.13 -1.56 12.31
CA GLY A 138 0.46 -2.73 12.87
C GLY A 138 -0.53 -3.42 11.92
N ARG A 139 -0.51 -3.11 10.62
CA ARG A 139 -1.27 -3.87 9.61
C ARG A 139 -0.68 -5.27 9.43
N ALA A 140 -1.54 -6.24 9.16
CA ALA A 140 -1.16 -7.66 9.02
C ALA A 140 -0.67 -8.07 7.63
N ASP A 141 -0.88 -7.22 6.63
CA ASP A 141 -0.47 -7.43 5.25
C ASP A 141 0.60 -6.40 4.84
N VAL A 142 1.39 -6.74 3.83
CA VAL A 142 2.33 -5.80 3.20
C VAL A 142 1.81 -5.47 1.81
N PRO A 143 1.65 -4.19 1.45
CA PRO A 143 1.16 -3.85 0.12
C PRO A 143 2.10 -4.35 -0.97
N SER A 144 1.49 -4.89 -2.02
CA SER A 144 2.24 -5.28 -3.21
C SER A 144 2.80 -4.03 -3.92
N ILE A 145 4.06 -4.11 -4.35
CA ILE A 145 4.71 -3.04 -5.12
C ILE A 145 5.13 -3.61 -6.48
N ASP A 146 4.54 -3.07 -7.53
CA ASP A 146 4.86 -3.43 -8.90
C ASP A 146 6.18 -2.78 -9.35
N PRO A 147 6.86 -3.36 -10.36
CA PRO A 147 7.93 -2.63 -11.04
C PRO A 147 7.39 -1.34 -11.67
N PRO A 148 8.21 -0.28 -11.76
CA PRO A 148 7.88 0.87 -12.59
C PRO A 148 7.50 0.45 -14.00
N GLN A 149 6.38 0.95 -14.51
CA GLN A 149 5.86 0.63 -15.83
C GLN A 149 5.30 1.88 -16.51
N SER A 150 5.06 1.84 -17.82
CA SER A 150 4.44 2.97 -18.51
C SER A 150 2.97 3.12 -18.13
N PHE A 151 2.47 4.37 -18.14
CA PHE A 151 1.06 4.68 -17.95
C PHE A 151 0.15 3.85 -18.87
N HIS A 152 0.48 3.77 -20.16
CA HIS A 152 -0.29 3.01 -21.14
C HIS A 152 -0.32 1.50 -20.89
N ALA A 153 0.76 0.91 -20.36
CA ALA A 153 0.78 -0.50 -19.99
C ALA A 153 -0.16 -0.82 -18.82
N LEU A 154 -0.44 0.17 -17.95
CA LEU A 154 -1.31 0.01 -16.80
C LEU A 154 -2.81 0.09 -17.14
N LEU A 155 -3.19 0.84 -18.18
CA LEU A 155 -4.58 1.10 -18.54
C LEU A 155 -5.44 -0.16 -18.72
N PRO A 156 -5.00 -1.23 -19.40
CA PRO A 156 -5.81 -2.45 -19.54
C PRO A 156 -6.09 -3.17 -18.21
N LEU A 157 -5.19 -3.02 -17.23
CA LEU A 157 -5.38 -3.58 -15.89
C LEU A 157 -6.36 -2.74 -15.07
N LEU A 158 -6.29 -1.41 -15.20
CA LEU A 158 -7.21 -0.49 -14.54
C LEU A 158 -8.64 -0.64 -15.06
N GLY A 159 -8.85 -0.90 -16.35
CA GLY A 159 -10.18 -1.15 -16.91
C GLY A 159 -10.90 -2.39 -16.35
N ARG A 160 -10.22 -3.22 -15.55
CA ARG A 160 -10.81 -4.36 -14.83
C ARG A 160 -11.23 -4.02 -13.40
N VAL A 161 -10.87 -2.83 -12.92
CA VAL A 161 -11.17 -2.37 -11.56
C VAL A 161 -12.55 -1.72 -11.57
N PRO A 162 -13.46 -2.10 -10.64
CA PRO A 162 -14.83 -1.56 -10.60
C PRO A 162 -14.91 -0.03 -10.52
N LEU A 163 -13.95 0.61 -9.83
CA LEU A 163 -13.87 2.06 -9.72
C LEU A 163 -12.43 2.53 -9.93
N VAL A 164 -12.23 3.36 -10.95
CA VAL A 164 -10.94 4.02 -11.20
C VAL A 164 -11.15 5.53 -11.08
N LEU A 165 -10.36 6.18 -10.25
CA LEU A 165 -10.42 7.61 -9.98
C LEU A 165 -9.15 8.29 -10.49
N ILE A 166 -9.30 9.45 -11.11
CA ILE A 166 -8.18 10.29 -11.57
C ILE A 166 -8.39 11.72 -11.08
N PRO A 167 -7.74 12.13 -9.97
CA PRO A 167 -7.76 13.50 -9.52
C PRO A 167 -7.25 14.45 -10.60
N THR A 168 -8.03 15.50 -10.88
CA THR A 168 -7.70 16.54 -11.86
C THR A 168 -8.24 17.88 -11.40
N LEU A 169 -7.63 18.96 -11.87
CA LEU A 169 -8.11 20.34 -11.70
C LEU A 169 -9.08 20.77 -12.81
N GLU A 170 -9.38 19.89 -13.77
CA GLU A 170 -10.33 20.20 -14.85
C GLU A 170 -11.76 20.47 -14.34
N VAL A 171 -12.44 21.41 -15.00
CA VAL A 171 -13.69 22.05 -14.55
C VAL A 171 -14.88 21.07 -14.41
N ALA A 172 -14.83 19.90 -15.06
CA ALA A 172 -15.91 18.91 -15.05
C ALA A 172 -15.77 17.83 -13.95
N ALA A 173 -14.75 17.92 -13.09
CA ALA A 173 -14.47 16.90 -12.09
C ALA A 173 -15.43 16.98 -10.90
N ARG A 174 -16.10 15.86 -10.57
CA ARG A 174 -16.98 15.78 -9.40
C ARG A 174 -16.16 15.72 -8.11
N PRO A 175 -16.65 16.21 -6.97
CA PRO A 175 -15.95 16.06 -5.69
C PRO A 175 -15.65 14.58 -5.40
N PHE A 176 -14.42 14.28 -4.98
CA PHE A 176 -13.97 12.90 -4.74
C PHE A 176 -14.91 12.11 -3.82
N ARG A 177 -15.42 12.74 -2.75
CA ARG A 177 -16.31 12.10 -1.78
C ARG A 177 -17.65 11.66 -2.39
N ASP A 178 -18.19 12.44 -3.33
CA ASP A 178 -19.51 12.22 -3.91
C ASP A 178 -19.51 10.94 -4.78
N MET A 179 -18.34 10.59 -5.36
CA MET A 179 -18.14 9.33 -6.08
C MET A 179 -18.24 8.10 -5.16
N LEU A 180 -18.00 8.26 -3.86
CA LEU A 180 -17.97 7.16 -2.90
C LEU A 180 -19.34 6.88 -2.27
N GLU A 181 -20.22 7.88 -2.23
CA GLU A 181 -21.57 7.74 -1.65
C GLU A 181 -22.46 6.81 -2.48
N GLY A 182 -22.32 6.83 -3.82
CA GLY A 182 -22.99 5.88 -4.72
C GLY A 182 -22.26 4.54 -4.90
N SER A 183 -20.99 4.46 -4.48
CA SER A 183 -20.10 3.30 -4.70
C SER A 183 -19.84 2.49 -3.42
N ARG A 184 -20.68 2.63 -2.39
CA ARG A 184 -20.57 1.83 -1.15
C ARG A 184 -20.62 0.32 -1.44
N ALA A 185 -21.29 -0.10 -2.51
CA ALA A 185 -21.31 -1.47 -3.02
C ALA A 185 -20.18 -1.82 -4.02
N ALA A 186 -19.38 -0.85 -4.47
CA ALA A 186 -18.33 -1.10 -5.45
C ALA A 186 -17.23 -1.99 -4.87
N GLY A 187 -16.65 -2.89 -5.66
CA GLY A 187 -15.50 -3.69 -5.27
C GLY A 187 -14.23 -2.85 -5.18
N ASP A 188 -13.11 -3.40 -5.64
CA ASP A 188 -11.80 -2.76 -5.62
C ASP A 188 -11.80 -1.34 -6.24
N VAL A 189 -10.94 -0.47 -5.70
CA VAL A 189 -10.78 0.91 -6.17
C VAL A 189 -9.34 1.18 -6.57
N ALA A 190 -9.15 1.88 -7.68
CA ALA A 190 -7.86 2.37 -8.12
C ALA A 190 -7.82 3.89 -8.21
N VAL A 191 -6.69 4.50 -7.86
CA VAL A 191 -6.46 5.93 -7.95
C VAL A 191 -5.19 6.20 -8.76
N LEU A 192 -5.33 6.92 -9.87
CA LEU A 192 -4.25 7.41 -10.71
C LEU A 192 -3.80 8.77 -10.21
N ILE A 193 -2.51 8.97 -9.91
CA ILE A 193 -1.97 10.27 -9.48
C ILE A 193 -0.85 10.69 -10.42
N GLY A 194 -0.93 11.88 -11.00
CA GLY A 194 0.09 12.40 -11.91
C GLY A 194 1.41 12.73 -11.19
N PRO A 195 2.53 12.86 -11.92
CA PRO A 195 3.81 13.33 -11.37
C PRO A 195 3.75 14.85 -11.06
N GLU A 196 4.89 15.50 -10.81
CA GLU A 196 4.93 16.95 -10.57
C GLU A 196 4.35 17.79 -11.72
N GLY A 197 4.39 17.30 -12.96
CA GLY A 197 3.79 17.95 -14.13
C GLY A 197 2.34 17.58 -14.41
N ASP A 198 1.71 16.77 -13.55
CA ASP A 198 0.41 16.13 -13.74
C ASP A 198 0.34 15.27 -15.02
N PHE A 199 -0.80 14.64 -15.28
CA PHE A 199 -1.07 13.95 -16.54
C PHE A 199 -1.23 14.95 -17.70
N SER A 200 -0.87 14.52 -18.91
CA SER A 200 -1.23 15.27 -20.11
C SER A 200 -2.73 15.11 -20.44
N PRO A 201 -3.35 16.06 -21.17
CA PRO A 201 -4.74 15.91 -21.59
C PRO A 201 -5.00 14.60 -22.37
N ALA A 202 -4.01 14.14 -23.14
CA ALA A 202 -4.08 12.87 -23.86
C ALA A 202 -4.07 11.66 -22.91
N GLU A 203 -3.27 11.70 -21.84
CA GLU A 203 -3.26 10.67 -20.80
C GLU A 203 -4.59 10.62 -20.03
N VAL A 204 -5.12 11.79 -19.62
CA VAL A 204 -6.43 11.87 -18.96
C VAL A 204 -7.52 11.29 -19.87
N ALA A 205 -7.57 11.68 -21.14
CA ALA A 205 -8.52 11.15 -22.11
C ALA A 205 -8.38 9.63 -22.31
N ALA A 206 -7.15 9.10 -22.30
CA ALA A 206 -6.91 7.66 -22.40
C ALA A 206 -7.41 6.90 -21.15
N ALA A 207 -7.19 7.43 -19.95
CA ALA A 207 -7.73 6.85 -18.72
C ALA A 207 -9.26 6.86 -18.71
N VAL A 208 -9.88 7.97 -19.11
CA VAL A 208 -11.34 8.10 -19.19
C VAL A 208 -11.94 7.08 -20.17
N LYS A 209 -11.29 6.84 -21.31
CA LYS A 209 -11.69 5.79 -22.25
C LYS A 209 -11.69 4.38 -21.65
N THR A 210 -10.88 4.14 -20.62
CA THR A 210 -10.86 2.88 -19.85
C THR A 210 -11.82 2.85 -18.66
N GLY A 211 -12.67 3.87 -18.51
CA GLY A 211 -13.65 3.96 -17.43
C GLY A 211 -13.20 4.78 -16.22
N ALA A 212 -12.01 5.39 -16.24
CA ALA A 212 -11.57 6.26 -15.15
C ALA A 212 -12.48 7.49 -15.03
N GLN A 213 -12.80 7.85 -13.79
CA GLN A 213 -13.67 8.95 -13.43
C GLN A 213 -12.82 10.14 -12.95
N PRO A 214 -12.85 11.29 -13.66
CA PRO A 214 -12.19 12.51 -13.21
C PRO A 214 -12.83 13.03 -11.92
N VAL A 215 -12.00 13.35 -10.92
CA VAL A 215 -12.44 13.81 -9.60
C VAL A 215 -11.67 15.02 -9.10
N SER A 216 -12.32 15.85 -8.29
CA SER A 216 -11.70 17.03 -7.68
C SER A 216 -11.36 16.75 -6.21
N LEU A 217 -10.17 17.19 -5.79
CA LEU A 217 -9.71 17.23 -4.38
C LEU A 217 -9.89 18.61 -3.74
N GLY A 218 -10.72 19.46 -4.35
CA GLY A 218 -10.94 20.85 -3.94
C GLY A 218 -10.28 21.85 -4.88
N ARG A 219 -10.18 23.10 -4.42
CA ARG A 219 -9.77 24.25 -5.25
C ARG A 219 -8.26 24.47 -5.30
N LEU A 220 -7.50 23.86 -4.39
CA LEU A 220 -6.07 24.08 -4.25
C LEU A 220 -5.29 23.05 -5.06
N THR A 221 -4.22 23.50 -5.70
CA THR A 221 -3.24 22.61 -6.31
C THR A 221 -2.46 21.89 -5.21
N LEU A 222 -2.63 20.58 -5.14
CA LEU A 222 -1.88 19.72 -4.23
C LEU A 222 -0.62 19.20 -4.91
N ARG A 223 0.47 19.00 -4.14
CA ARG A 223 1.61 18.22 -4.65
C ARG A 223 1.17 16.77 -4.90
N SER A 224 1.84 16.09 -5.81
CA SER A 224 1.54 14.69 -6.20
C SER A 224 1.41 13.77 -4.97
N GLU A 225 2.40 13.79 -4.07
CA GLU A 225 2.35 12.99 -2.84
C GLU A 225 1.19 13.39 -1.92
N THR A 226 0.87 14.69 -1.83
CA THR A 226 -0.24 15.19 -1.00
C THR A 226 -1.59 14.77 -1.58
N ALA A 227 -1.77 14.86 -2.90
CA ALA A 227 -2.98 14.41 -3.58
C ALA A 227 -3.22 12.91 -3.36
N ALA A 228 -2.16 12.11 -3.49
CA ALA A 228 -2.21 10.67 -3.24
C ALA A 228 -2.66 10.35 -1.80
N LEU A 229 -2.05 10.99 -0.80
CA LEU A 229 -2.43 10.77 0.60
C LEU A 229 -3.82 11.30 0.93
N ALA A 230 -4.24 12.41 0.32
CA ALA A 230 -5.60 12.92 0.49
C ALA A 230 -6.64 11.91 -0.04
N CYS A 231 -6.41 11.33 -1.23
CA CYS A 231 -7.28 10.29 -1.78
C CYS A 231 -7.37 9.09 -0.84
N LEU A 232 -6.21 8.58 -0.38
CA LEU A 232 -6.16 7.43 0.53
C LEU A 232 -6.84 7.73 1.86
N ALA A 233 -6.64 8.90 2.45
CA ALA A 233 -7.31 9.29 3.69
C ALA A 233 -8.84 9.33 3.53
N ILE A 234 -9.34 9.90 2.43
CA ILE A 234 -10.78 9.94 2.15
C ILE A 234 -11.33 8.52 1.96
N LEU A 235 -10.63 7.67 1.19
CA LEU A 235 -11.02 6.27 1.00
C LEU A 235 -11.04 5.51 2.33
N SER A 236 -10.02 5.66 3.16
CA SER A 236 -9.92 4.95 4.45
C SER A 236 -10.96 5.40 5.48
N CYS A 237 -11.51 6.60 5.37
CA CYS A 237 -12.61 7.08 6.21
C CYS A 237 -14.00 6.68 5.69
N THR A 238 -14.14 6.41 4.40
CA THR A 238 -15.45 6.17 3.76
C THR A 238 -15.71 4.69 3.48
N LEU A 239 -14.65 3.88 3.36
CA LEU A 239 -14.74 2.44 3.16
C LEU A 239 -14.80 1.72 4.51
N PRO A 240 -15.77 0.81 4.73
CA PRO A 240 -15.80 0.01 5.95
C PRO A 240 -14.51 -0.81 6.06
N ARG A 241 -13.93 -0.84 7.26
CA ARG A 241 -12.83 -1.77 7.58
C ARG A 241 -13.41 -3.19 7.55
N GLY A 242 -12.85 -4.04 6.70
CA GLY A 242 -13.17 -5.48 6.65
C GLY A 242 -12.72 -6.21 7.91
#